data_AF-A0A383CX16-F1
#
_entry.id   AF-A0A383CX16-F1
#
_cell.length_a   1.000
_cell.length_b   1.000
_cell.length_c   1.000
_cell.angle_alpha   90.00
_cell.angle_beta   90.00
_cell.angle_gamma   90.00
#
_symmetry.space_group_name_H-M   'P 1'
#
loop_
_entity.id
_entity.type
_entity.pdbx_description
1 polymer ?
#
loop_
_entity_poly.entity_id
_entity_poly.type
_entity_poly.pdbx_seq_one_letter_code
_entity_poly.pdbx_strand_id
1 'polypeptide(L)'
;MEKQKKLIVLFILPFLVFSQQKSGRARVEFARGKIEGMVRSGEITPEQGRERLAGLERRVAAAGQHDRNPIANSIEDAYKKYGIEDLSRIRSALSKRSIPFEQIDSVLRGILRMIPAAKKSGKDFSMDPRMRS
;
A
#
# COMPACT_ATOMS: atom_id res chain seq x y z
N MET A 1 18.61 -21.29 30.88
CA MET A 1 17.46 -21.74 30.05
C MET A 1 17.25 -20.75 28.92
N GLU A 2 17.88 -20.98 27.77
CA GLU A 2 18.04 -19.98 26.70
C GLU A 2 17.75 -20.59 25.32
N LYS A 3 16.53 -21.10 25.10
CA LYS A 3 16.15 -21.65 23.78
C LYS A 3 14.71 -21.35 23.31
N GLN A 4 13.92 -20.54 24.02
CA GLN A 4 12.49 -20.36 23.71
C GLN A 4 12.08 -18.91 23.34
N LYS A 5 12.97 -18.13 22.71
CA LYS A 5 12.64 -16.73 22.29
C LYS A 5 12.69 -16.46 20.78
N LYS A 6 12.84 -17.47 19.93
CA LYS A 6 13.02 -17.24 18.47
C LYS A 6 11.91 -17.77 17.56
N LEU A 7 10.79 -18.28 18.08
CA LEU A 7 9.75 -18.91 17.25
C LEU A 7 8.36 -18.23 17.25
N ILE A 8 8.27 -16.95 17.62
CA ILE A 8 7.02 -16.16 17.50
C ILE A 8 7.01 -15.29 16.22
N VAL A 9 8.17 -15.11 15.58
CA VAL A 9 8.32 -14.23 14.41
C VAL A 9 7.83 -14.89 13.10
N LEU A 10 7.62 -16.21 13.07
CA LEU A 10 7.34 -16.96 11.84
C LEU A 10 5.86 -17.29 11.55
N PHE A 11 4.90 -16.78 12.34
CA PHE A 11 3.46 -16.99 12.07
C PHE A 11 2.73 -15.76 11.50
N ILE A 12 3.43 -14.63 11.36
CA ILE A 12 2.86 -13.36 10.86
C ILE A 12 2.87 -13.31 9.31
N LEU A 13 3.58 -14.23 8.65
CA LEU A 13 3.95 -14.07 7.24
C LEU A 13 3.23 -14.91 6.16
N PRO A 14 2.47 -16.01 6.39
CA PRO A 14 1.84 -16.71 5.27
C PRO A 14 0.42 -16.23 4.91
N PHE A 15 -0.12 -15.15 5.52
CA PHE A 15 -1.46 -14.64 5.17
C PHE A 15 -1.47 -13.45 4.19
N LEU A 16 -0.28 -12.95 3.83
CA LEU A 16 -0.12 -11.78 2.98
C LEU A 16 -0.24 -12.08 1.47
N VAL A 17 -0.30 -13.36 1.07
CA VAL A 17 -0.15 -13.74 -0.35
C VAL A 17 -1.46 -14.19 -1.03
N PHE A 18 -2.56 -14.45 -0.30
CA PHE A 18 -3.74 -15.11 -0.92
C PHE A 18 -5.00 -14.25 -1.15
N SER A 19 -4.90 -12.93 -1.32
CA SER A 19 -6.10 -12.13 -1.64
C SER A 19 -5.78 -10.86 -2.43
N GLN A 20 -5.48 -11.03 -3.72
CA GLN A 20 -5.41 -9.94 -4.70
C GLN A 20 -6.80 -9.35 -5.08
N GLN A 21 -7.93 -9.79 -4.51
CA GLN A 21 -9.26 -9.37 -5.02
C GLN A 21 -10.37 -9.09 -4.00
N LYS A 22 -10.16 -9.25 -2.68
CA LYS A 22 -11.20 -8.95 -1.68
C LYS A 22 -11.00 -7.61 -0.98
N SER A 23 -12.07 -6.82 -0.90
CA SER A 23 -12.11 -5.51 -0.23
C SER A 23 -11.60 -5.61 1.22
N GLY A 24 -11.05 -4.51 1.75
CA GLY A 24 -10.48 -4.47 3.10
C GLY A 24 -11.42 -5.02 4.18
N ARG A 25 -12.73 -4.80 4.05
CA ARG A 25 -13.76 -5.33 4.96
C ARG A 25 -13.85 -6.87 4.94
N ALA A 26 -13.83 -7.48 3.76
CA ALA A 26 -13.87 -8.94 3.62
C ALA A 26 -12.62 -9.61 4.20
N ARG A 27 -11.48 -8.90 4.25
CA ARG A 27 -10.25 -9.39 4.89
C ARG A 27 -10.37 -9.39 6.42
N VAL A 28 -10.98 -8.35 7.00
CA VAL A 28 -11.22 -8.27 8.47
C VAL A 28 -12.19 -9.36 8.91
N GLU A 29 -13.28 -9.55 8.17
CA GLU A 29 -14.32 -10.54 8.49
C GLU A 29 -13.78 -11.98 8.45
N PHE A 30 -12.99 -12.30 7.43
CA PHE A 30 -12.35 -13.62 7.32
C PHE A 30 -11.32 -13.87 8.44
N ALA A 31 -10.52 -12.85 8.78
CA ALA A 31 -9.56 -12.95 9.86
C ALA A 31 -10.24 -13.12 11.23
N ARG A 32 -11.38 -12.46 11.45
CA ARG A 32 -12.17 -12.60 12.68
C ARG A 32 -12.61 -14.04 12.91
N GLY A 33 -13.21 -14.69 11.90
CA GLY A 33 -13.65 -16.08 12.03
C GLY A 33 -12.49 -17.06 12.31
N LYS A 34 -11.34 -16.84 11.68
CA LYS A 34 -10.10 -17.61 11.94
C LYS A 34 -9.58 -17.40 13.37
N ILE A 35 -9.57 -16.16 13.85
CA ILE A 35 -9.14 -15.81 15.21
C ILE A 35 -10.06 -16.43 16.26
N GLU A 36 -11.38 -16.37 16.05
CA GLU A 36 -12.36 -16.99 16.94
C GLU A 36 -12.18 -18.52 17.01
N GLY A 37 -11.85 -19.17 15.90
CA GLY A 37 -11.49 -20.60 15.87
C GLY A 37 -10.21 -20.93 16.66
N MET A 38 -9.18 -20.07 16.58
CA MET A 38 -7.93 -20.24 17.34
C MET A 38 -8.12 -19.98 18.85
N VAL A 39 -9.01 -19.04 19.22
CA VAL A 39 -9.38 -18.82 20.63
C VAL A 39 -10.14 -20.02 21.17
N ARG A 40 -11.10 -20.56 20.40
CA ARG A 40 -11.91 -21.72 20.82
C ARG A 40 -11.07 -23.00 20.98
N SER A 41 -10.05 -23.19 20.15
CA SER A 41 -9.10 -24.31 20.25
C SER A 41 -8.04 -24.13 21.34
N GLY A 42 -7.96 -22.95 21.97
CA GLY A 42 -6.96 -22.64 22.98
C GLY A 42 -5.55 -22.38 22.41
N GLU A 43 -5.41 -22.27 21.08
CA GLU A 43 -4.13 -21.95 20.42
C GLU A 43 -3.66 -20.53 20.74
N ILE A 44 -4.58 -19.62 21.04
CA ILE A 44 -4.32 -18.25 21.47
C ILE A 44 -5.27 -17.83 22.59
N THR A 45 -4.84 -16.87 23.41
CA THR A 45 -5.73 -16.28 24.41
C THR A 45 -6.73 -15.32 23.75
N PRO A 46 -7.88 -15.05 24.39
CA PRO A 46 -8.82 -14.02 23.94
C PRO A 46 -8.17 -12.64 23.74
N GLU A 47 -7.23 -12.25 24.61
CA GLU A 47 -6.50 -10.98 24.47
C GLU A 47 -5.61 -10.96 23.22
N GLN A 48 -4.87 -12.04 22.96
CA GLN A 48 -4.04 -12.17 21.77
C GLN A 48 -4.87 -12.14 20.49
N GLY A 49 -6.06 -12.74 20.49
CA GLY A 49 -7.01 -12.65 19.38
C GLY A 49 -7.49 -11.22 19.13
N ARG A 50 -7.85 -10.49 20.19
CA ARG A 50 -8.28 -9.08 20.10
C ARG A 50 -7.18 -8.17 19.58
N GLU A 51 -5.95 -8.32 20.06
CA GLU A 51 -4.81 -7.52 19.62
C GLU A 51 -4.52 -7.73 18.12
N ARG A 52 -4.58 -8.99 17.66
CA ARG A 52 -4.40 -9.34 16.24
C ARG A 52 -5.47 -8.74 15.35
N LEU A 53 -6.74 -8.79 15.79
CA LEU A 53 -7.86 -8.22 15.04
C LEU A 53 -7.75 -6.70 14.96
N ALA A 54 -7.49 -6.04 16.09
CA ALA A 54 -7.32 -4.59 16.15
C ALA A 54 -6.14 -4.10 15.28
N GLY A 55 -5.02 -4.85 15.27
CA GLY A 55 -3.89 -4.57 14.39
C GLY A 55 -4.25 -4.66 12.91
N LEU A 56 -5.06 -5.65 12.52
CA LEU A 56 -5.54 -5.79 11.14
C LEU A 56 -6.50 -4.67 10.75
N GLU A 57 -7.45 -4.33 11.62
CA GLU A 57 -8.41 -3.24 11.40
C GLU A 57 -7.70 -1.90 11.17
N ARG A 58 -6.68 -1.59 11.99
CA ARG A 58 -5.85 -0.38 11.79
C ARG A 58 -5.15 -0.38 10.43
N ARG A 59 -4.61 -1.51 9.99
CA ARG A 59 -3.92 -1.62 8.68
C ARG A 59 -4.90 -1.51 7.51
N VAL A 60 -6.08 -2.09 7.64
CA VAL A 60 -7.15 -1.98 6.64
C VAL A 60 -7.72 -0.56 6.58
N ALA A 61 -7.91 0.09 7.72
CA ALA A 61 -8.32 1.49 7.80
C ALA A 61 -7.24 2.42 7.21
N ALA A 62 -5.97 2.20 7.53
CA ALA A 62 -4.85 2.96 6.97
C ALA A 62 -4.66 2.71 5.46
N ALA A 63 -4.87 1.48 4.98
CA ALA A 63 -4.87 1.17 3.55
C ALA A 63 -6.04 1.85 2.82
N GLY A 64 -7.24 1.82 3.41
CA GLY A 64 -8.39 2.56 2.92
C GLY A 64 -8.22 4.09 3.00
N GLN A 65 -7.35 4.60 3.88
CA GLN A 65 -6.95 6.00 3.92
C GLN A 65 -5.88 6.34 2.87
N HIS A 66 -5.00 5.40 2.50
CA HIS A 66 -4.13 5.59 1.32
C HIS A 66 -4.92 5.65 0.02
N ASP A 67 -6.04 4.91 -0.08
CA ASP A 67 -6.99 5.02 -1.18
C ASP A 67 -7.94 6.23 -1.05
N ARG A 68 -8.04 6.82 0.15
CA ARG A 68 -8.79 8.06 0.44
C ARG A 68 -7.86 9.24 0.76
N ASN A 69 -6.69 9.32 0.14
CA ASN A 69 -6.28 10.64 -0.26
C ASN A 69 -7.17 10.96 -1.47
N PRO A 70 -8.22 11.81 -1.37
CA PRO A 70 -8.77 12.37 -2.58
C PRO A 70 -7.56 12.98 -3.28
N ILE A 71 -7.24 12.49 -4.48
CA ILE A 71 -6.42 13.26 -5.39
C ILE A 71 -7.01 14.66 -5.32
N ALA A 72 -6.24 15.60 -4.77
CA ALA A 72 -6.56 17.00 -4.83
C ALA A 72 -7.04 17.26 -6.25
N ASN A 73 -8.29 17.66 -6.42
CA ASN A 73 -8.81 18.35 -7.59
C ASN A 73 -7.95 18.18 -8.87
N SER A 74 -8.14 17.08 -9.61
CA SER A 74 -7.39 16.83 -10.85
C SER A 74 -5.88 16.54 -10.70
N ILE A 75 -5.31 15.78 -11.64
CA ILE A 75 -3.89 15.42 -11.61
C ILE A 75 -2.98 16.67 -11.61
N GLU A 76 -3.44 17.74 -12.23
CA GLU A 76 -2.85 19.07 -12.29
C GLU A 76 -2.61 19.67 -10.89
N ASP A 77 -3.58 19.60 -9.97
CA ASP A 77 -3.39 20.21 -8.64
C ASP A 77 -2.39 19.42 -7.78
N ALA A 78 -2.26 18.11 -8.01
CA ALA A 78 -1.20 17.33 -7.39
C ALA A 78 0.20 17.77 -7.87
N TYR A 79 0.32 18.16 -9.14
CA TYR A 79 1.56 18.68 -9.72
C TYR A 79 1.86 20.14 -9.34
N LYS A 80 0.84 20.98 -9.11
CA LYS A 80 1.01 22.35 -8.59
C LYS A 80 1.74 22.38 -7.24
N LYS A 81 1.53 21.38 -6.38
CA LYS A 81 2.26 21.23 -5.10
C LYS A 81 3.78 21.09 -5.28
N TYR A 82 4.23 20.73 -6.48
CA TYR A 82 5.62 20.60 -6.87
C TYR A 82 6.10 21.74 -7.79
N GLY A 83 5.32 22.83 -7.93
CA GLY A 83 5.65 23.98 -8.76
C GLY A 83 5.44 23.75 -10.26
N ILE A 84 4.73 22.68 -10.65
CA ILE A 84 4.41 22.40 -12.05
C ILE A 84 2.96 22.85 -12.29
N GLU A 85 2.83 24.04 -12.90
CA GLU A 85 1.53 24.67 -13.14
C GLU A 85 0.86 24.20 -14.44
N ASP A 86 1.64 23.76 -15.43
CA ASP A 86 1.15 23.28 -16.73
C ASP A 86 1.70 21.90 -17.10
N LEU A 87 0.80 20.92 -17.27
CA LEU A 87 1.11 19.55 -17.68
C LEU A 87 1.16 19.36 -19.20
N SER A 88 0.77 20.36 -20.00
CA SER A 88 0.64 20.23 -21.46
C SER A 88 1.95 19.82 -22.13
N ARG A 89 3.08 20.36 -21.66
CA ARG A 89 4.42 19.98 -22.14
C ARG A 89 4.76 18.53 -21.81
N ILE A 90 4.42 18.07 -20.61
CA ILE A 90 4.68 16.70 -20.17
C ILE A 90 3.79 15.72 -20.94
N ARG A 91 2.50 16.00 -21.05
CA ARG A 91 1.56 15.20 -21.85
C ARG A 91 2.00 15.08 -23.31
N SER A 92 2.41 16.19 -23.92
CA SER A 92 2.93 16.20 -25.29
C SER A 92 4.20 15.37 -25.44
N ALA A 93 5.11 15.44 -24.47
CA ALA A 93 6.35 14.66 -24.48
C ALA A 93 6.09 13.14 -24.32
N LEU A 94 5.12 12.76 -23.48
CA LEU A 94 4.71 11.37 -23.30
C LEU A 94 4.03 10.82 -24.55
N SER A 95 3.12 11.59 -25.14
CA SER A 95 2.45 11.24 -26.41
C SER A 95 3.44 11.03 -27.55
N LYS A 96 4.44 11.92 -27.69
CA LYS A 96 5.52 11.79 -28.68
C LYS A 96 6.39 10.54 -28.50
N ARG A 97 6.43 9.95 -27.30
CA ARG A 97 7.18 8.73 -26.99
C ARG A 97 6.32 7.46 -27.11
N SER A 98 5.23 7.53 -27.90
CA SER A 98 4.32 6.40 -28.17
C SER A 98 3.57 5.89 -26.94
N ILE A 99 3.41 6.70 -25.89
CA ILE A 99 2.54 6.36 -24.77
C ILE A 99 1.10 6.69 -25.18
N PRO A 100 0.17 5.72 -25.17
CA PRO A 100 -1.22 5.96 -25.53
C PRO A 100 -1.86 7.02 -24.63
N PHE A 101 -2.70 7.88 -25.19
CA PHE A 101 -3.34 8.99 -24.44
C PHE A 101 -4.04 8.49 -23.16
N GLU A 102 -4.75 7.37 -23.25
CA GLU A 102 -5.42 6.71 -22.11
C GLU A 102 -4.47 6.28 -20.98
N GLN A 103 -3.19 6.08 -21.28
CA GLN A 103 -2.17 5.69 -20.32
C GLN A 103 -1.39 6.87 -19.75
N ILE A 104 -1.46 8.06 -20.38
CA ILE A 104 -0.70 9.24 -19.97
C ILE A 104 -1.01 9.62 -18.52
N ASP A 105 -2.29 9.64 -18.13
CA ASP A 105 -2.68 9.99 -16.76
C ASP A 105 -2.24 8.91 -15.75
N SER A 106 -2.21 7.64 -16.14
CA SER A 106 -1.66 6.55 -15.31
C SER A 106 -0.16 6.74 -15.08
N VAL A 107 0.58 7.07 -16.15
CA VAL A 107 2.03 7.36 -16.07
C VAL A 107 2.31 8.56 -15.19
N LEU A 108 1.55 9.66 -15.36
CA LEU A 108 1.66 10.85 -14.53
C LEU A 108 1.39 10.55 -13.04
N ARG A 109 0.39 9.71 -12.74
CA ARG A 109 0.15 9.24 -11.35
C ARG A 109 1.30 8.38 -10.83
N GLY A 110 1.91 7.55 -11.67
CA GLY A 110 3.12 6.79 -11.34
C GLY A 110 4.27 7.72 -10.95
N ILE A 111 4.53 8.75 -11.75
CA ILE A 111 5.56 9.77 -11.48
C ILE A 111 5.28 10.48 -10.14
N LEU A 112 4.04 10.90 -9.87
CA LEU A 112 3.68 11.55 -8.60
C LEU A 112 4.04 10.71 -7.37
N ARG A 113 3.88 9.38 -7.44
CA ARG A 113 4.26 8.46 -6.35
C ARG A 113 5.77 8.39 -6.15
N MET A 114 6.55 8.66 -7.18
CA MET A 114 8.01 8.60 -7.14
C MET A 114 8.64 9.90 -6.63
N ILE A 115 8.00 11.07 -6.78
CA ILE A 115 8.57 12.36 -6.38
C ILE A 115 9.00 12.39 -4.90
N PRO A 116 8.20 11.92 -3.92
CA PRO A 116 8.64 11.91 -2.52
C PRO A 116 9.86 11.01 -2.27
N ALA A 117 9.92 9.87 -2.97
CA ALA A 117 11.05 8.95 -2.89
C ALA A 117 12.32 9.59 -3.48
N ALA A 118 12.20 10.25 -4.63
CA ALA A 118 13.29 10.99 -5.26
C ALA A 118 13.79 12.16 -4.40
N LYS A 119 12.88 12.91 -3.76
CA LYS A 119 13.26 13.98 -2.83
C LYS A 119 14.05 13.46 -1.62
N LYS A 120 13.76 12.24 -1.17
CA LYS A 120 14.45 11.60 -0.03
C LYS A 120 15.82 11.03 -0.40
N SER A 121 16.01 10.58 -1.64
CA SER A 121 17.27 9.98 -2.11
C SER A 121 18.29 11.00 -2.65
N GLY A 122 17.89 12.26 -2.86
CA GLY A 122 18.78 13.25 -3.48
C GLY A 122 19.19 12.84 -4.91
N LYS A 123 20.49 12.96 -5.25
CA LYS A 123 21.02 12.67 -6.60
C LYS A 123 21.08 11.18 -6.96
N ASP A 124 20.91 10.28 -5.98
CA ASP A 124 21.08 8.83 -6.15
C ASP A 124 19.73 8.10 -6.24
N PHE A 125 18.80 8.64 -7.03
CA PHE A 125 17.52 7.96 -7.26
C PHE A 125 17.74 6.70 -8.11
N SER A 126 18.04 5.59 -7.44
CA SER A 126 17.98 4.24 -8.00
C SER A 126 16.62 3.66 -7.66
N MET A 127 15.84 3.29 -8.68
CA MET A 127 14.51 2.73 -8.51
C MET A 127 14.64 1.35 -7.86
N ASP A 128 14.19 1.23 -6.61
CA ASP A 128 14.20 -0.04 -5.87
C ASP A 128 13.51 -1.13 -6.72
N PRO A 129 14.12 -2.32 -6.91
CA PRO A 129 13.56 -3.40 -7.72
C PRO A 129 12.12 -3.77 -7.37
N ARG A 130 11.68 -3.51 -6.14
CA ARG A 130 10.31 -3.78 -5.67
C ARG A 130 9.26 -2.78 -6.18
N MET A 131 9.69 -1.68 -6.79
CA MET A 131 8.81 -0.66 -7.41
C MET A 131 8.66 -0.84 -8.93
N ARG A 132 9.22 -1.92 -9.51
CA ARG A 132 9.08 -2.26 -10.95
C ARG A 132 7.79 -3.02 -11.30
N SER A 133 6.94 -3.34 -10.32
CA SER A 133 5.75 -4.17 -10.52
C SER A 133 4.54 -3.39 -11.00
#